data_AF-A0A7T5JPG5-F1
#
_entry.id   AF-A0A7T5JPG5-F1
#
_cell.length_a   1.000
_cell.length_b   1.000
_cell.length_c   1.000
_cell.angle_alpha   90.00
_cell.angle_beta   90.00
_cell.angle_gamma   90.00
#
_symmetry.space_group_name_H-M   'P 1'
#
loop_
_entity.id
_entity.type
_entity.pdbx_description
1 polymer ?
#
loop_
_entity_poly.entity_id
_entity_poly.type
_entity_poly.pdbx_seq_one_letter_code
_entity_poly.pdbx_strand_id
1 'polypeptide(L)'
;MKARVMKRAHQIARMLEGDYAARMSLALRQAWAESRAPKYVTVELREPNRKQKTWVAKIVGTHPVYKFERKFINSIAWGETTWELAAGVYEICENGKRYFIRVANGDYHRIEANEVA
;
A
#
# COMPACT_ATOMS: atom_id res chain seq x y z
N MET A 1 14.63 -6.68 -16.17
CA MET A 1 13.40 -5.84 -16.06
C MET A 1 12.30 -6.28 -17.03
N LYS A 2 12.51 -6.27 -18.36
CA LYS A 2 11.50 -6.65 -19.37
C LYS A 2 10.89 -8.06 -19.18
N ALA A 3 11.72 -9.07 -18.88
CA ALA A 3 11.26 -10.44 -18.68
C ALA A 3 10.29 -10.60 -17.48
N ARG A 4 10.46 -9.81 -16.41
CA ARG A 4 9.58 -9.84 -15.23
C ARG A 4 8.20 -9.25 -15.55
N VAL A 5 8.18 -8.16 -16.33
CA VAL A 5 6.92 -7.54 -16.82
C VAL A 5 6.15 -8.52 -17.70
N MET A 6 6.83 -9.21 -18.63
CA MET A 6 6.18 -10.22 -19.48
C MET A 6 5.59 -11.37 -18.66
N LYS A 7 6.34 -11.93 -17.69
CA LYS A 7 5.82 -13.00 -16.81
C LYS A 7 4.58 -12.53 -16.04
N ARG A 8 4.58 -11.29 -15.54
CA ARG A 8 3.45 -10.69 -14.82
C ARG A 8 2.25 -10.47 -15.75
N ALA A 9 2.46 -9.97 -16.96
CA ALA A 9 1.41 -9.82 -17.96
C ALA A 9 0.75 -11.17 -18.30
N HIS A 10 1.54 -12.24 -18.47
CA HIS A 10 0.99 -13.57 -18.68
C HIS A 10 0.15 -14.09 -17.50
N GLN A 11 0.51 -13.77 -16.26
CA GLN A 11 -0.30 -14.12 -15.09
C GLN A 11 -1.64 -13.37 -15.08
N ILE A 12 -1.62 -12.07 -15.37
CA ILE A 12 -2.84 -11.25 -15.44
C ILE A 12 -3.75 -11.73 -16.58
N ALA A 13 -3.18 -11.99 -17.76
CA ALA A 13 -3.92 -12.47 -18.92
C ALA A 13 -4.64 -13.81 -18.65
N ARG A 14 -4.06 -14.70 -17.83
CA ARG A 14 -4.70 -15.97 -17.44
C ARG A 14 -5.95 -15.80 -16.58
N MET A 15 -6.08 -14.69 -15.85
CA MET A 15 -7.26 -14.38 -15.03
C MET A 15 -8.37 -13.68 -15.81
N LEU A 16 -8.07 -13.22 -17.02
CA LEU A 16 -9.02 -12.53 -17.90
C LEU A 16 -9.63 -13.54 -18.88
N GLU A 17 -10.87 -13.29 -19.27
CA GLU A 17 -11.61 -14.07 -20.28
C GLU A 17 -11.66 -13.34 -21.63
N GLY A 18 -11.91 -14.10 -22.71
CA GLY A 18 -11.99 -13.59 -24.07
C GLY A 18 -10.72 -13.74 -24.92
N ASP A 19 -10.65 -12.95 -25.99
CA ASP A 19 -9.58 -13.05 -27.01
C ASP A 19 -8.19 -12.87 -26.39
N TYR A 20 -7.27 -13.75 -26.78
CA TYR A 20 -5.92 -13.79 -26.20
C TYR A 20 -5.13 -12.52 -26.49
N ALA A 21 -5.21 -11.97 -27.70
CA ALA A 21 -4.46 -10.78 -28.08
C ALA A 21 -4.97 -9.55 -27.32
N ALA A 22 -6.29 -9.42 -27.16
CA ALA A 22 -6.91 -8.38 -26.34
C ALA A 22 -6.50 -8.49 -24.86
N ARG A 23 -6.58 -9.69 -24.27
CA ARG A 23 -6.16 -9.95 -22.88
C ARG A 23 -4.69 -9.62 -22.64
N MET A 24 -3.82 -10.06 -23.55
CA MET A 24 -2.38 -9.82 -23.42
C MET A 24 -2.06 -8.33 -23.52
N SER A 25 -2.72 -7.60 -24.41
CA SER A 25 -2.54 -6.15 -24.55
C SER A 25 -2.96 -5.40 -23.29
N LEU A 26 -4.09 -5.77 -22.69
CA LEU A 26 -4.56 -5.18 -21.43
C LEU A 26 -3.62 -5.52 -20.26
N ALA A 27 -3.26 -6.80 -20.14
CA ALA A 27 -2.37 -7.29 -19.10
C ALA A 27 -0.97 -6.67 -19.18
N LEU A 28 -0.45 -6.42 -20.38
CA LEU A 28 0.83 -5.74 -20.59
C LEU A 28 0.80 -4.30 -20.12
N ARG A 29 -0.26 -3.55 -20.44
CA ARG A 29 -0.42 -2.17 -19.94
C ARG A 29 -0.42 -2.16 -18.41
N GLN A 30 -1.14 -3.09 -17.79
CA GLN A 30 -1.21 -3.20 -16.34
C GLN A 30 0.13 -3.59 -15.71
N ALA A 31 0.83 -4.58 -16.26
CA ALA A 31 2.15 -4.99 -15.78
C ALA A 31 3.21 -3.90 -15.95
N TRP A 32 3.15 -3.11 -17.03
CA TRP A 32 4.02 -1.96 -17.21
C TRP A 32 3.71 -0.84 -16.22
N ALA A 33 2.42 -0.57 -15.95
CA ALA A 33 2.00 0.38 -14.92
C ALA A 33 2.52 -0.04 -13.54
N GLU A 34 2.33 -1.31 -13.14
CA GLU A 34 2.88 -1.87 -11.89
C GLU A 34 4.41 -1.71 -11.80
N SER A 35 5.13 -1.88 -12.93
CA SER A 35 6.60 -1.80 -12.94
C SER A 35 7.16 -0.38 -12.84
N ARG A 36 6.37 0.62 -13.27
CA ARG A 36 6.74 2.03 -13.28
C ARG A 36 6.18 2.79 -12.09
N ALA A 37 5.21 2.20 -11.39
CA ALA A 37 4.64 2.77 -10.19
C ALA A 37 5.75 3.13 -9.18
N PRO A 38 5.68 4.32 -8.56
CA PRO A 38 6.63 4.68 -7.54
C PRO A 38 6.56 3.66 -6.40
N LYS A 39 7.74 3.26 -5.92
CA LYS A 39 7.88 2.21 -4.89
C LYS A 39 7.34 2.66 -3.54
N TYR A 40 7.26 3.98 -3.35
CA TYR A 40 6.86 4.64 -2.13
C TYR A 40 5.80 5.68 -2.45
N VAL A 41 4.95 5.94 -1.46
CA VAL A 41 4.01 7.05 -1.43
C VAL A 41 4.32 7.88 -0.21
N THR A 42 4.41 9.19 -0.40
CA THR A 42 4.60 10.13 0.68
C THR A 42 3.23 10.47 1.27
N VAL A 43 3.07 10.26 2.57
CA VAL A 43 1.87 10.63 3.31
C VAL A 43 2.25 11.70 4.32
N GLU A 44 1.65 12.87 4.18
CA GLU A 44 1.72 13.97 5.12
C GLU A 44 0.49 13.91 6.03
N LEU A 45 0.73 13.85 7.35
CA LEU A 45 -0.32 13.81 8.36
C LEU A 45 -0.30 15.11 9.17
N ARG A 46 -1.40 15.36 9.89
CA ARG A 46 -1.44 16.48 10.83
C ARG A 46 -0.44 16.32 11.97
N GLU A 47 0.13 17.45 12.36
CA GLU A 47 0.96 17.58 13.56
C GLU A 47 0.26 17.00 14.79
N PRO A 48 0.96 16.17 15.58
CA PRO A 48 0.42 15.67 16.83
C PRO A 48 0.25 16.82 17.82
N ASN A 49 -0.80 16.76 18.64
CA ASN A 49 -0.91 17.65 19.80
C ASN A 49 -0.48 16.92 21.08
N ARG A 50 -0.31 17.67 22.18
CA ARG A 50 0.17 17.12 23.46
C ARG A 50 -0.69 15.97 24.02
N LYS A 51 -1.97 15.89 23.62
CA LYS A 51 -2.93 14.87 24.06
C LYS A 51 -3.08 13.71 23.06
N GLN A 52 -2.82 13.95 21.78
CA GLN A 52 -3.17 13.06 20.69
C GLN A 52 -1.97 12.86 19.78
N LYS A 53 -1.52 11.61 19.72
CA LYS A 53 -0.33 11.20 18.95
C LYS A 53 -0.68 10.96 17.48
N THR A 54 0.31 11.15 16.63
CA THR A 54 0.31 10.78 15.21
C THR A 54 1.38 9.71 15.00
N TRP A 55 1.02 8.60 14.36
CA TRP A 55 1.95 7.51 14.06
C TRP A 55 1.45 6.66 12.91
N VAL A 56 2.38 5.94 12.26
CA VAL A 56 2.09 5.00 11.18
C VAL A 56 2.70 3.64 11.49
N ALA A 57 1.94 2.56 11.27
CA ALA A 57 2.43 1.19 11.42
C ALA A 57 2.05 0.34 10.21
N LYS A 58 3.00 -0.45 9.70
CA LYS A 58 2.73 -1.47 8.69
C LYS A 58 2.09 -2.69 9.33
N ILE A 59 1.02 -3.20 8.72
CA ILE A 59 0.44 -4.48 9.09
C ILE A 59 1.26 -5.59 8.42
N VAL A 60 1.84 -6.48 9.23
CA VAL A 60 2.74 -7.55 8.74
C VAL A 60 2.13 -8.95 8.87
N GLY A 61 1.03 -9.08 9.62
CA GLY A 61 0.37 -10.34 9.87
C GLY A 61 -0.79 -10.19 10.86
N THR A 62 -1.28 -11.31 11.36
CA THR A 62 -2.30 -11.36 12.41
C THR A 62 -1.66 -11.60 13.77
N HIS A 63 -2.20 -10.97 14.80
CA HIS A 63 -1.74 -11.16 16.18
C HIS A 63 -2.88 -11.76 17.01
N PRO A 64 -2.64 -12.81 17.81
CA PRO A 64 -3.71 -13.55 18.50
C PRO A 64 -4.55 -12.67 19.44
N VAL A 65 -3.93 -11.73 20.15
CA VAL A 65 -4.61 -10.78 21.05
C VAL A 65 -5.07 -9.50 20.34
N TYR A 66 -4.18 -8.85 19.58
CA TYR A 66 -4.41 -7.50 19.03
C TYR A 66 -4.96 -7.47 17.60
N LYS A 67 -5.39 -8.64 17.09
CA LYS A 67 -5.89 -8.92 15.73
C LYS A 67 -4.84 -8.75 14.63
N PHE A 68 -4.06 -7.68 14.67
CA PHE A 68 -3.01 -7.36 13.70
C PHE A 68 -1.64 -7.22 14.35
N GLU A 69 -0.64 -7.80 13.69
CA GLU A 69 0.75 -7.57 13.98
C GLU A 69 1.22 -6.29 13.28
N ARG A 70 1.83 -5.38 14.06
CA ARG A 70 2.15 -4.02 13.63
C ARG A 70 3.64 -3.76 13.73
N LYS A 71 4.23 -3.24 12.66
CA LYS A 71 5.60 -2.71 12.65
C LYS A 71 5.55 -1.19 12.47
N PHE A 72 5.85 -0.45 13.54
CA PHE A 72 5.86 1.01 13.52
C PHE A 72 6.94 1.57 12.60
N ILE A 73 6.62 2.67 11.92
CA ILE A 73 7.48 3.32 10.94
C ILE A 73 7.78 4.72 11.41
N ASN A 74 9.04 5.09 11.37
CA ASN A 74 9.48 6.43 11.70
C ASN A 74 9.17 7.38 10.53
N SER A 75 8.92 8.65 10.85
CA SER A 75 8.86 9.72 9.87
C SER A 75 10.20 9.87 9.14
N ILE A 76 10.18 10.55 8.00
CA ILE A 76 11.38 10.81 7.18
C ILE A 76 12.43 11.56 8.00
N ALA A 77 12.02 12.62 8.69
CA ALA A 77 12.86 13.35 9.63
C ALA A 77 12.25 13.36 11.04
N TRP A 78 13.11 13.53 12.04
CA TRP A 78 12.67 13.61 13.42
C TRP A 78 11.82 14.85 13.65
N GLY A 79 10.61 14.68 14.20
CA GLY A 79 9.67 15.78 14.43
C GLY A 79 8.78 16.14 13.24
N GLU A 80 8.99 15.53 12.07
CA GLU A 80 8.10 15.72 10.93
C GLU A 80 6.89 14.78 10.97
N THR A 81 5.83 15.17 10.27
CA THR A 81 4.62 14.36 10.07
C THR A 81 4.52 13.79 8.67
N THR A 82 5.67 13.46 8.09
CA THR A 82 5.77 12.90 6.75
C THR A 82 6.37 11.50 6.80
N TRP A 83 5.71 10.54 6.12
CA TRP A 83 6.16 9.15 6.01
C TRP A 83 6.26 8.71 4.55
N GLU A 84 7.31 7.95 4.22
CA GLU A 84 7.38 7.21 2.96
C GLU A 84 6.91 5.77 3.16
N LEU A 85 5.81 5.43 2.50
CA LEU A 85 5.17 4.14 2.64
C LEU A 85 5.33 3.32 1.36
N ALA A 86 5.98 2.16 1.48
CA ALA A 86 6.05 1.20 0.38
C ALA A 86 4.69 0.54 0.12
N ALA A 87 4.59 -0.27 -0.94
CA ALA A 87 3.39 -1.09 -1.16
C ALA A 87 3.09 -1.98 0.08
N GLY A 88 1.84 -2.00 0.50
CA GLY A 88 1.39 -2.74 1.69
C GLY A 88 0.14 -2.14 2.34
N VAL A 89 -0.24 -2.72 3.48
CA VAL A 89 -1.35 -2.24 4.30
C VAL A 89 -0.79 -1.60 5.57
N TYR A 90 -1.33 -0.43 5.93
CA TYR A 90 -0.87 0.37 7.04
C TYR A 90 -2.04 0.79 7.91
N GLU A 91 -1.79 0.87 9.21
CA GLU A 91 -2.65 1.57 10.14
C GLU A 91 -2.04 2.93 10.46
N ILE A 92 -2.85 3.97 10.29
CA ILE A 92 -2.48 5.34 10.58
C ILE A 92 -3.29 5.81 11.77
N CYS A 93 -2.61 6.40 12.75
CA CYS A 93 -3.22 7.24 13.75
C CYS A 93 -2.89 8.69 13.42
N GLU A 94 -3.91 9.48 13.14
CA GLU A 94 -3.79 10.90 12.88
C GLU A 94 -4.54 11.65 13.98
N ASN A 95 -3.80 12.32 14.85
CA ASN A 95 -4.36 13.08 15.97
C ASN A 95 -5.38 12.26 16.80
N GLY A 96 -5.03 11.01 17.10
CA GLY A 96 -5.88 10.07 17.86
C GLY A 96 -6.97 9.34 17.06
N LYS A 97 -7.22 9.70 15.80
CA LYS A 97 -8.16 8.98 14.92
C LYS A 97 -7.41 7.91 14.14
N ARG A 98 -7.90 6.67 14.20
CA ARG A 98 -7.26 5.51 13.57
C ARG A 98 -8.02 5.10 12.32
N TYR A 99 -7.29 4.83 11.24
CA TYR A 99 -7.83 4.28 10.00
C TYR A 99 -6.79 3.43 9.28
N PHE A 100 -7.24 2.60 8.35
CA PHE A 100 -6.37 1.75 7.55
C PHE A 100 -6.24 2.30 6.14
N ILE A 101 -5.06 2.17 5.56
CA ILE A 101 -4.81 2.48 4.17
C ILE A 101 -4.11 1.30 3.48
N ARG A 102 -4.37 1.16 2.18
CA ARG A 102 -3.64 0.26 1.30
C ARG A 102 -2.86 1.08 0.29
N VAL A 103 -1.54 0.92 0.33
CA VAL A 103 -0.61 1.54 -0.61
C VAL A 103 -0.36 0.56 -1.75
N ALA A 104 -0.73 0.94 -2.97
CA ALA A 104 -0.52 0.16 -4.17
C ALA A 104 -0.38 1.09 -5.38
N ASN A 105 0.47 0.69 -6.35
CA ASN A 105 0.64 1.41 -7.61
C ASN A 105 1.01 2.90 -7.47
N GLY A 106 1.69 3.28 -6.39
CA GLY A 106 2.09 4.66 -6.16
C GLY A 106 0.98 5.58 -5.65
N ASP A 107 -0.13 5.01 -5.20
CA ASP A 107 -1.21 5.72 -4.54
C ASP A 107 -1.66 4.94 -3.29
N TYR A 108 -2.51 5.55 -2.48
CA TYR A 108 -3.16 4.90 -1.35
C TYR A 108 -4.66 5.17 -1.31
N HIS A 109 -5.41 4.18 -0.87
CA HIS A 109 -6.84 4.32 -0.58
C HIS A 109 -7.11 3.87 0.85
N ARG A 110 -8.13 4.48 1.46
CA ARG A 110 -8.63 4.03 2.76
C ARG A 110 -9.37 2.71 2.58
N ILE A 111 -9.17 1.82 3.54
CA ILE A 111 -9.84 0.53 3.59
C ILE A 111 -10.46 0.35 4.97
N GLU A 112 -11.47 -0.49 5.03
CA GLU A 112 -12.08 -0.90 6.29
C GLU A 112 -11.26 -1.98 6.99
N ALA A 113 -11.45 -2.15 8.30
CA ALA A 113 -10.68 -3.11 9.08
C ALA A 113 -10.88 -4.58 8.64
N ASN A 114 -12.01 -4.90 8.02
CA ASN A 114 -12.32 -6.22 7.48
C ASN A 114 -11.59 -6.51 6.15
N GLU A 115 -11.14 -5.49 5.42
CA GLU A 115 -10.41 -5.62 4.15
C GLU A 115 -8.89 -5.72 4.33
N VAL A 116 -8.41 -5.65 5.58
CA VAL A 116 -7.00 -5.77 5.95
C VAL A 116 -6.52 -7.23 5.87
N ALA A 117 -7.42 -8.21 6.03
CA ALA A 117 -7.15 -9.65 6.09
C ALA A 117 -7.58 -10.39 4.82
#